data_AF-A0A378KBF5-F1
#
_entry.id   AF-A0A378KBF5-F1
#
_cell.length_a   1.000
_cell.length_b   1.000
_cell.length_c   1.000
_cell.angle_alpha   90.00
_cell.angle_beta   90.00
_cell.angle_gamma   90.00
#
_symmetry.space_group_name_H-M   'P 1'
#
loop_
_entity.id
_entity.type
_entity.pdbx_description
1 polymer ?
#
loop_
_entity_poly.entity_id
_entity_poly.type
_entity_poly.pdbx_seq_one_letter_code
_entity_poly.pdbx_strand_id
1 'polypeptide(L)' 'MKVSFFSTQLYERSIFDEINQLHHHEINYFDFHLNSESIGAVAPTDVVCCFVNDSITSKVIDGLYERGVQLIALRSA' A
#
# COMPACT_ATOMS: atom_id res chain seq x y z
N MET A 1 -7.81 6.09 -8.49
CA MET A 1 -7.86 5.44 -7.17
C MET A 1 -6.62 5.83 -6.40
N LYS A 2 -6.75 5.99 -5.08
CA LYS A 2 -5.64 6.22 -4.17
C LYS A 2 -5.05 4.88 -3.75
N VAL A 3 -3.74 4.73 -3.96
CA VAL A 3 -3.02 3.49 -3.66
C VAL A 3 -1.85 3.79 -2.76
N SER A 4 -1.80 3.15 -1.60
CA SER A 4 -0.71 3.26 -0.65
C SER A 4 0.22 2.06 -0.77
N PHE A 5 1.44 2.28 -1.25
CA PHE A 5 2.48 1.25 -1.37
C PHE A 5 3.35 1.24 -0.12
N PHE A 6 3.38 0.12 0.61
CA PHE A 6 4.27 -0.08 1.75
C PHE A 6 5.53 -0.82 1.35
N SER A 7 6.59 -0.71 2.16
CA SER A 7 7.87 -1.41 1.93
C SER A 7 8.50 -1.10 0.55
N THR A 8 8.28 0.10 0.02
CA THR A 8 8.69 0.46 -1.35
C THR A 8 10.17 0.81 -1.40
N GLN A 9 10.92 0.07 -2.21
CA GLN A 9 12.31 0.41 -2.55
C GLN A 9 12.37 1.54 -3.58
N LEU A 10 13.45 2.35 -3.54
CA LEU A 10 13.59 3.51 -4.43
C LEU A 10 13.50 3.15 -5.92
N TYR A 11 14.05 2.00 -6.32
CA TYR A 11 14.02 1.55 -7.72
C TYR A 11 12.61 1.11 -8.18
N GLU A 12 11.73 0.68 -7.26
CA GLU A 12 10.36 0.28 -7.60
C GLU A 12 9.53 1.51 -7.99
N ARG A 13 9.77 2.67 -7.37
CA ARG A 13 8.99 3.90 -7.61
C ARG A 13 9.00 4.28 -9.08
N SER A 14 10.19 4.37 -9.69
CA SER A 14 10.31 4.75 -11.11
C SER A 14 9.61 3.76 -12.05
N ILE A 15 9.65 2.46 -11.74
CA ILE A 15 8.98 1.42 -12.55
C ILE A 15 7.46 1.59 -12.47
N PHE A 16 6.92 1.75 -11.26
CA PHE A 16 5.48 1.90 -11.07
C PHE A 16 4.97 3.26 -11.57
N ASP A 17 5.73 4.34 -11.43
CA ASP A 17 5.37 5.67 -11.96
C ASP A 17 5.28 5.65 -13.49
N GLU A 18 6.23 4.98 -14.17
CA GLU A 18 6.21 4.82 -15.63
C GLU A 18 4.95 4.07 -16.09
N ILE A 19 4.65 2.92 -15.48
CA ILE A 19 3.46 2.13 -15.81
C ILE A 19 2.18 2.91 -15.47
N ASN A 20 2.19 3.66 -14.36
CA ASN A 20 1.04 4.44 -13.91
C ASN A 20 0.71 5.63 -14.83
N GLN A 21 1.58 5.99 -15.78
CA GLN A 21 1.23 6.93 -16.85
C GLN A 21 0.04 6.45 -17.70
N LEU A 22 -0.22 5.14 -17.75
CA LEU A 22 -1.36 4.55 -18.47
C LEU A 22 -2.63 4.44 -17.62
N HIS A 23 -2.49 4.39 -16.29
CA HIS A 23 -3.58 4.05 -15.35
C HIS A 23 -4.03 5.20 -14.47
N HIS A 24 -3.20 6.24 -14.32
CA HIS A 24 -3.51 7.48 -13.62
C HIS A 24 -4.05 7.29 -12.19
N HIS A 25 -3.44 6.37 -11.44
CA HIS A 25 -3.69 6.23 -10.00
C HIS A 25 -2.91 7.27 -9.20
N GLU A 26 -3.43 7.66 -8.04
CA GLU A 26 -2.71 8.50 -7.07
C GLU A 26 -1.91 7.56 -6.17
N ILE A 27 -0.62 7.42 -6.43
CA ILE A 27 0.25 6.48 -5.70
C ILE A 27 1.02 7.21 -4.62
N ASN A 28 0.88 6.74 -3.38
CA ASN A 28 1.64 7.19 -2.21
C ASN A 28 2.61 6.08 -1.79
N TYR A 29 3.92 6.35 -1.89
CA TYR A 29 4.97 5.40 -1.54
C TYR A 29 5.49 5.60 -0.12
N PHE A 30 5.45 4.53 0.67
CA PHE A 30 6.04 4.43 1.99
C PHE A 30 7.21 3.43 1.97
N ASP A 31 8.32 3.79 2.62
CA ASP A 31 9.52 2.96 2.76
C ASP A 31 9.49 2.08 4.03
N PHE A 32 8.52 2.29 4.92
CA PHE A 32 8.29 1.48 6.10
C PHE A 32 7.28 0.35 5.86
N HIS A 33 7.32 -0.66 6.73
CA HIS A 33 6.45 -1.84 6.68
C HIS A 33 5.04 -1.54 7.13
N LEU A 34 4.05 -2.17 6.48
CA LEU A 34 2.68 -2.22 6.99
C LEU A 34 2.59 -3.19 8.17
N ASN A 35 2.13 -2.68 9.31
CA ASN A 35 1.87 -3.45 10.52
C ASN A 35 0.84 -2.71 11.39
N SER A 36 0.53 -3.27 12.57
CA SER A 36 -0.48 -2.68 13.47
C SER A 36 -0.11 -1.32 14.06
N GLU A 37 1.16 -0.92 13.99
CA GLU A 37 1.65 0.38 14.47
C GLU A 37 1.64 1.41 13.34
N SER A 38 2.01 1.00 12.13
CA SER A 38 2.09 1.88 10.96
C SER A 38 0.76 2.09 10.24
N ILE A 39 -0.26 1.24 10.48
CA ILE A 39 -1.61 1.40 9.91
C ILE A 39 -2.23 2.77 10.23
N GLY A 40 -1.82 3.41 11.33
CA GLY A 40 -2.25 4.75 11.70
C GLY A 40 -1.69 5.88 10.84
N ALA A 41 -0.55 5.65 10.16
CA ALA A 41 0.13 6.65 9.35
C ALA A 41 -0.44 6.76 7.91
N VAL A 42 -1.40 5.90 7.57
CA VAL A 42 -1.95 5.80 6.23
C VAL A 42 -3.03 6.87 6.05
N ALA A 43 -2.80 7.81 5.14
CA ALA A 43 -3.85 8.72 4.69
C ALA A 43 -5.01 7.92 4.08
N PRO A 44 -6.25 8.46 4.06
CA PRO A 44 -7.38 7.78 3.43
C PRO A 44 -7.02 7.30 2.00
N THR A 45 -7.14 5.99 1.78
CA THR A 45 -6.69 5.32 0.55
C THR A 45 -7.69 4.25 0.15
N ASP A 46 -7.82 3.99 -1.15
CA ASP A 46 -8.76 2.99 -1.65
C ASP A 46 -8.14 1.58 -1.58
N VAL A 47 -6.83 1.51 -1.80
CA VAL A 47 -6.06 0.28 -1.95
C VAL A 47 -4.75 0.37 -1.17
N VAL A 48 -4.36 -0.74 -0.54
CA VAL A 48 -2.99 -0.91 -0.03
C VAL A 48 -2.24 -1.94 -0.85
N CYS A 49 -1.02 -1.61 -1.28
CA CYS A 49 -0.11 -2.48 -1.99
C CYS A 49 1.02 -2.90 -1.04
N CYS A 50 1.11 -4.20 -0.76
CA CYS A 50 2.00 -4.78 0.25
C CYS A 50 3.01 -5.74 -0.39
N PHE A 51 4.08 -6.02 0.34
CA PHE A 51 5.14 -6.96 -0.03
C PHE A 51 5.33 -8.05 1.03
N VAL A 52 6.17 -9.06 0.75
CA VAL A 52 6.31 -10.27 1.59
C VAL A 52 6.68 -10.03 3.06
N ASN A 53 7.30 -8.88 3.36
CA ASN A 53 7.71 -8.53 4.73
C ASN A 53 6.67 -7.69 5.49
N ASP A 54 5.57 -7.31 4.82
CA ASP A 54 4.46 -6.61 5.47
C ASP A 54 3.59 -7.58 6.28
N SER A 55 2.99 -7.08 7.35
CA SER A 55 2.14 -7.86 8.25
C SER A 55 0.67 -7.70 7.91
N ILE A 56 0.05 -8.73 7.32
CA ILE A 56 -1.39 -8.78 7.01
C ILE A 56 -2.11 -9.66 8.04
N THR A 57 -2.09 -9.23 9.30
CA THR A 57 -2.80 -9.91 10.40
C THR A 57 -4.26 -9.47 10.46
N SER A 58 -5.13 -10.20 11.17
CA SER A 58 -6.54 -9.81 11.37
C SER A 58 -6.68 -8.37 11.87
N LYS A 59 -5.88 -7.98 12.89
CA LYS A 59 -5.86 -6.62 13.42
C LYS A 59 -5.52 -5.56 12.36
N VAL A 60 -4.60 -5.86 11.45
CA VAL A 60 -4.24 -4.95 10.37
C VAL A 60 -5.36 -4.87 9.33
N ILE A 61 -5.97 -6.01 8.97
CA ILE A 61 -7.11 -6.06 8.05
C ILE A 61 -8.31 -5.28 8.59
N ASP A 62 -8.65 -5.47 9.87
CA ASP A 62 -9.73 -4.72 10.53
C ASP A 62 -9.44 -3.21 10.52
N GLY A 63 -8.20 -2.83 10.86
CA GLY A 63 -7.77 -1.43 10.82
C GLY A 63 -7.78 -0.81 9.42
N LEU A 64 -7.50 -1.59 8.39
CA LEU A 64 -7.61 -1.18 6.98
C LEU A 64 -9.09 -0.99 6.58
N TYR A 65 -9.95 -1.94 6.95
CA TYR A 65 -11.39 -1.89 6.67
C TYR A 65 -12.05 -0.68 7.33
N GLU A 66 -11.74 -0.40 8.60
CA GLU A 66 -12.22 0.79 9.32
C GLU A 66 -11.82 2.11 8.65
N ARG A 67 -10.72 2.10 7.89
CA ARG A 67 -10.20 3.26 7.13
C ARG A 67 -10.75 3.36 5.71
N GLY A 68 -11.64 2.44 5.32
CA GLY A 68 -12.28 2.44 4.00
C GLY A 68 -11.46 1.78 2.89
N VAL A 69 -10.40 1.05 3.23
CA VAL A 69 -9.61 0.30 2.24
C VAL A 69 -10.44 -0.86 1.71
N GLN A 70 -10.52 -0.98 0.38
CA GLN A 70 -11.38 -1.96 -0.30
C GLN A 70 -10.59 -3.12 -0.91
N LEU A 71 -9.28 -2.97 -1.08
CA LEU A 71 -8.43 -3.96 -1.72
C LEU A 71 -7.04 -3.98 -1.06
N ILE A 72 -6.56 -5.19 -0.81
CA ILE A 72 -5.16 -5.48 -0.47
C ILE A 72 -4.53 -6.13 -1.69
N ALA A 73 -3.59 -5.45 -2.33
CA ALA A 73 -2.81 -5.96 -3.46
C ALA A 73 -1.45 -6.45 -2.97
N LEU A 74 -1.07 -7.67 -3.36
CA LEU A 74 0.25 -8.23 -3.06
C LEU A 74 1.12 -8.11 -4.32
N ARG A 75 2.26 -7.41 -4.24
CA ARG A 75 3.21 -7.30 -5.35
C ARG A 75 4.32 -8.37 -5.29
N SER A 76 3.96 -9.56 -4.86
CA SER A 76 4.85 -10.72 -4.72
C SER A 76 4.17 -11.99 -5.20
N ALA A 77 4.94 -12.96 -5.68
CA ALA A 77 4.47 -14.24 -6.21
C ALA A 77 5.38 -15.37 -5.72
#